data_AF-A0A7Y7LQA9-F1
#
_entry.id   AF-A0A7Y7LQA9-F1
#
_cell.length_a   1.000
_cell.length_b   1.000
_cell.length_c   1.000
_cell.angle_alpha   90.00
_cell.angle_beta   90.00
_cell.angle_gamma   90.00
#
_symmetry.space_group_name_H-M   'P 1'
#
loop_
_entity.id
_entity.type
_entity.pdbx_description
1 polymer ?
#
loop_
_entity_poly.entity_id
_entity_poly.type
_entity_poly.pdbx_seq_one_letter_code
_entity_poly.pdbx_strand_id
1 'polypeptide(L)'
;MKQTQGDLSTCVVYDASTGNIVHTHSVMALPGAPVPTPDELESEALQLARNHHGRDAAQLRVLHVPPQQHINLRSARRVDLQHQSLI
;
A
#
# COMPACT_ATOMS: atom_id res chain seq x y z
N MET A 1 4.96 -14.60 28.47
CA MET A 1 5.26 -14.90 27.05
C MET A 1 5.10 -13.60 26.28
N LYS A 2 6.18 -13.05 25.70
CA LYS A 2 6.11 -11.79 24.94
C LYS A 2 5.47 -12.09 23.59
N GLN A 3 4.37 -11.41 23.27
CA GLN A 3 3.76 -11.47 21.94
C GLN A 3 4.79 -10.94 20.93
N THR A 4 5.27 -11.81 20.05
CA THR A 4 6.06 -11.41 18.89
C THR A 4 5.08 -10.88 17.84
N GLN A 5 4.72 -9.60 17.95
CA GLN A 5 3.93 -8.89 16.96
C GLN A 5 4.78 -8.77 15.68
N GLY A 6 4.34 -9.35 14.57
CA GLY A 6 4.97 -9.11 13.27
C GLY A 6 4.76 -7.67 12.83
N ASP A 7 5.74 -7.11 12.11
CA ASP A 7 5.65 -5.75 11.56
C ASP A 7 4.82 -5.78 10.27
N LEU A 8 3.71 -5.06 10.27
CA LEU A 8 2.79 -4.95 9.12
C LEU A 8 3.04 -3.64 8.39
N SER A 9 3.53 -3.73 7.15
CA SER A 9 3.69 -2.59 6.25
C SER A 9 2.64 -2.66 5.15
N THR A 10 1.92 -1.56 4.92
CA THR A 10 0.86 -1.48 3.91
C THR A 10 1.01 -0.24 3.05
N CYS A 11 0.81 -0.40 1.75
CA CYS A 11 0.66 0.70 0.81
C CYS A 11 -0.53 0.45 -0.13
N VAL A 12 -1.06 1.53 -0.70
CA VAL A 12 -2.09 1.47 -1.74
C VAL A 12 -1.53 2.06 -3.02
N VAL A 13 -1.77 1.36 -4.12
CA VAL A 13 -1.52 1.85 -5.47
C VAL A 13 -2.81 2.45 -5.99
N TYR A 14 -2.75 3.71 -6.42
CA TYR A 14 -3.90 4.45 -6.91
C TYR A 14 -3.58 5.15 -8.23
N ASP A 15 -4.64 5.42 -9.00
CA ASP A 15 -4.57 6.22 -10.21
C ASP A 15 -4.34 7.69 -9.86
N ALA A 16 -3.26 8.28 -10.35
CA ALA A 16 -2.83 9.63 -9.98
C ALA A 16 -3.79 10.74 -10.43
N SER A 17 -4.64 10.47 -11.43
CA SER A 17 -5.60 11.44 -11.96
C SER A 17 -6.95 11.40 -11.24
N THR A 18 -7.34 10.22 -10.77
CA THR A 18 -8.67 9.99 -10.18
C THR A 18 -8.62 9.66 -8.69
N GLY A 19 -7.47 9.30 -8.14
CA GLY A 19 -7.35 8.78 -6.78
C GLY A 19 -7.95 7.39 -6.61
N ASN A 20 -8.45 6.73 -7.66
CA ASN A 20 -9.05 5.40 -7.52
C ASN A 20 -8.01 4.39 -7.08
N ILE A 21 -8.27 3.67 -6.00
CA ILE A 21 -7.38 2.60 -5.54
C ILE A 21 -7.49 1.45 -6.54
N VAL A 22 -6.34 1.07 -7.08
CA VAL A 22 -6.19 -0.02 -8.06
C VAL A 22 -5.76 -1.29 -7.34
N HIS A 23 -4.86 -1.18 -6.37
CA HIS A 23 -4.32 -2.31 -5.63
C HIS A 23 -3.98 -1.91 -4.19
N THR A 24 -4.22 -2.81 -3.24
CA THR A 24 -3.77 -2.68 -1.85
C THR A 24 -2.75 -3.77 -1.59
N HIS A 25 -1.56 -3.37 -1.15
CA HIS A 25 -0.45 -4.28 -0.92
C HIS A 25 -0.04 -4.23 0.56
N SER A 26 -0.08 -5.38 1.21
CA SER A 26 0.28 -5.52 2.63
C SER A 26 1.29 -6.65 2.80
N VAL A 27 2.38 -6.37 3.51
CA VAL A 27 3.42 -7.35 3.84
C VAL A 27 3.55 -7.43 5.35
N MET A 28 3.55 -8.67 5.85
CA MET A 28 3.80 -8.96 7.25
C MET A 28 5.19 -9.59 7.39
N ALA A 29 6.11 -8.89 8.05
CA ALA A 29 7.39 -9.46 8.42
C ALA A 29 7.20 -10.35 9.66
N LEU A 30 7.56 -11.63 9.52
CA LEU A 30 7.57 -12.56 10.65
C LEU A 30 8.70 -12.22 11.62
N PRO A 31 8.59 -12.60 12.91
CA PRO A 31 9.62 -12.33 13.90
C PRO A 31 10.98 -12.88 13.46
N GLY A 32 11.98 -11.99 13.37
CA GLY A 32 13.34 -12.33 12.93
C GLY A 32 13.56 -12.30 11.41
N ALA A 33 12.54 -12.02 10.61
CA ALA A 33 12.68 -11.75 9.19
C ALA A 33 13.04 -10.27 8.94
N PRO A 34 13.74 -9.95 7.85
CA PRO A 34 13.95 -8.55 7.45
C PRO A 34 12.60 -7.90 7.11
N VAL A 35 12.41 -6.67 7.59
CA VAL A 35 11.27 -5.83 7.25
C VAL A 35 11.58 -5.14 5.92
N PRO A 36 10.70 -5.22 4.90
CA PRO A 36 10.92 -4.51 3.65
C PRO A 36 10.96 -3.00 3.89
N THR A 37 11.88 -2.34 3.21
CA THR A 37 11.93 -0.89 3.16
C THR A 37 10.71 -0.32 2.42
N PRO A 38 10.35 0.95 2.65
CA PRO A 38 9.27 1.60 1.89
C PRO A 38 9.46 1.49 0.38
N ASP A 39 10.68 1.67 -0.12
CA ASP A 39 11.01 1.63 -1.54
C ASP A 39 10.84 0.22 -2.14
N GLU A 40 11.25 -0.82 -1.40
CA GLU A 40 11.03 -2.22 -1.81
C GLU A 40 9.54 -2.55 -1.88
N LEU A 41 8.79 -2.14 -0.87
CA LEU A 41 7.34 -2.34 -0.81
C LEU A 41 6.61 -1.61 -1.95
N GLU A 42 7.02 -0.39 -2.26
CA GLU A 42 6.48 0.40 -3.37
C GLU A 42 6.78 -0.27 -4.72
N SER A 43 8.03 -0.67 -4.94
CA SER A 43 8.44 -1.32 -6.19
C SER A 43 7.65 -2.61 -6.42
N GLU A 44 7.49 -3.45 -5.38
CA GLU A 44 6.72 -4.69 -5.47
C GLU A 44 5.23 -4.43 -5.73
N ALA A 45 4.63 -3.47 -5.01
CA ALA A 45 3.23 -3.11 -5.18
C ALA A 45 2.94 -2.58 -6.59
N LEU A 46 3.82 -1.72 -7.14
CA LEU A 46 3.69 -1.20 -8.50
C LEU A 46 3.85 -2.32 -9.54
N GLN A 47 4.81 -3.22 -9.35
CA GLN A 47 5.00 -4.36 -10.26
C GLN A 47 3.76 -5.26 -10.28
N LEU A 48 3.20 -5.58 -9.13
CA LEU A 48 1.97 -6.38 -9.02
C LEU A 48 0.77 -5.65 -9.64
N ALA A 49 0.59 -4.36 -9.35
CA ALA A 49 -0.51 -3.57 -9.92
C ALA A 49 -0.46 -3.52 -11.46
N ARG A 50 0.74 -3.38 -12.04
CA ARG A 50 0.94 -3.42 -13.50
C ARG A 50 0.59 -4.78 -14.08
N ASN A 51 1.07 -5.85 -13.46
CA ASN A 51 0.83 -7.22 -13.93
C ASN A 51 -0.64 -7.62 -13.87
N HIS A 52 -1.35 -7.22 -12.80
CA HIS A 52 -2.74 -7.62 -12.58
C HIS A 52 -3.77 -6.72 -13.29
N HIS A 53 -3.47 -5.44 -13.51
CA HIS A 53 -4.45 -4.48 -14.03
C HIS A 53 -4.09 -3.88 -15.39
N GLY A 54 -2.92 -4.19 -15.96
CA GLY A 54 -2.50 -3.72 -17.29
C GLY A 54 -2.43 -2.19 -17.43
N ARG A 55 -2.26 -1.49 -16.31
CA ARG A 55 -2.20 -0.02 -16.27
C ARG A 55 -0.80 0.50 -16.60
N ASP A 56 -0.74 1.66 -17.24
CA ASP A 56 0.51 2.37 -17.47
C ASP A 56 1.10 2.84 -16.12
N ALA A 57 2.38 2.52 -15.91
CA ALA A 57 3.12 2.89 -14.70
C ALA A 57 3.14 4.41 -14.49
N ALA A 58 3.12 5.20 -15.57
CA ALA A 58 3.12 6.66 -15.50
C ALA A 58 1.87 7.24 -14.82
N GLN A 59 0.77 6.46 -14.74
CA GLN A 59 -0.50 6.90 -14.18
C GLN A 59 -0.72 6.39 -12.75
N LEU A 60 0.19 5.58 -12.22
CA LEU A 60 0.07 4.99 -10.89
C LEU A 60 0.95 5.73 -9.88
N ARG A 61 0.43 5.89 -8.68
CA ARG A 61 1.18 6.38 -7.52
C ARG A 61 0.92 5.49 -6.32
N VAL A 62 1.83 5.56 -5.35
CA VAL A 62 1.74 4.79 -4.11
C VAL A 62 1.51 5.74 -2.94
N LEU A 63 0.64 5.33 -2.03
CA LEU A 63 0.45 5.96 -0.72
C LEU A 63 0.76 4.92 0.35
N HIS A 64 1.77 5.21 1.18
CA HIS A 64 2.05 4.40 2.36
C HIS A 64 1.02 4.69 3.45
N VAL A 65 0.42 3.63 3.99
CA VAL A 65 -0.66 3.76 4.98
C VAL A 65 -0.10 3.42 6.35
N PRO A 66 -0.09 4.38 7.29
CA PRO A 66 0.43 4.14 8.62
C PRO A 66 -0.48 3.15 9.38
N PRO A 67 0.06 2.36 10.34
CA PRO A 67 -0.69 1.32 11.04
C PRO A 67 -2.01 1.80 11.66
N GLN A 68 -2.05 3.04 12.14
CA GLN A 68 -3.23 3.64 12.76
C GLN A 68 -4.40 3.80 11.77
N GLN A 69 -4.11 3.86 10.46
CA GLN A 69 -5.11 4.03 9.40
C GLN A 69 -5.45 2.72 8.69
N HIS A 70 -4.87 1.57 9.09
CA HIS A 70 -5.14 0.27 8.45
C HIS A 70 -6.60 -0.14 8.54
N ILE A 71 -7.33 0.29 9.58
CA ILE A 71 -8.77 0.05 9.71
C ILE A 71 -9.57 0.64 8.55
N ASN A 72 -9.08 1.73 7.96
CA ASN A 72 -9.76 2.43 6.86
C ASN A 72 -9.55 1.75 5.50
N LEU A 73 -8.56 0.87 5.36
CA LEU A 73 -8.25 0.22 4.08
C LEU A 73 -9.39 -0.63 3.52
N ARG A 74 -10.25 -1.20 4.39
CA ARG A 74 -11.38 -2.03 3.95
C ARG A 74 -12.55 -1.20 3.43
N SER A 75 -12.72 0.02 3.94
CA SER A 75 -13.80 0.93 3.55
C SER A 75 -13.38 1.91 2.48
N ALA A 76 -12.09 2.25 2.41
CA ALA A 76 -11.56 3.19 1.45
C ALA A 76 -11.74 2.68 0.02
N ARG A 77 -12.22 3.58 -0.84
CA ARG A 77 -12.34 3.32 -2.28
C ARG A 77 -11.33 4.16 -3.05
N ARG A 78 -10.87 5.28 -2.48
CA ARG A 78 -10.04 6.26 -3.15
C ARG A 78 -9.00 6.87 -2.21
N VAL A 79 -8.01 7.51 -2.82
CA VAL A 79 -7.09 8.44 -2.18
C VAL A 79 -7.55 9.86 -2.47
N ASP A 80 -7.69 10.67 -1.43
CA ASP A 80 -7.77 12.11 -1.56
C ASP A 80 -6.43 12.63 -2.08
N LEU A 81 -6.40 13.12 -3.32
CA LEU A 81 -5.19 13.59 -3.98
C LEU A 81 -4.65 14.89 -3.38
N GLN A 82 -5.49 15.67 -2.68
CA GLN A 82 -5.07 16.91 -2.03
C GLN A 82 -4.41 16.65 -0.68
N HIS A 83 -5.01 15.77 0.12
CA HIS A 83 -4.55 15.49 1.48
C HIS A 83 -3.72 14.21 1.62
N GLN A 84 -3.56 13.45 0.52
CA GLN A 84 -2.86 12.17 0.49
C GLN A 84 -3.35 11.20 1.57
N SER A 85 -4.68 11.03 1.66
CA SER A 85 -5.35 10.22 2.67
C SER A 85 -6.40 9.29 2.05
N LEU A 86 -6.79 8.25 2.77
CA LEU A 86 -7.82 7.29 2.33
C LEU A 86 -9.23 7.84 2.55
N ILE A 87 -10.11 7.71 1.54
CA ILE A 87 -11.53 8.09 1.58
C ILE A 87 -12.47 7.04 0.97
#